data_AF-A0A1J3HJQ0-F1
#
_entry.id   AF-A0A1J3HJQ0-F1
#
_cell.length_a   1.000
_cell.length_b   1.000
_cell.length_c   1.000
_cell.angle_alpha   90.00
_cell.angle_beta   90.00
_cell.angle_gamma   90.00
#
_symmetry.space_group_name_H-M   'P 1'
#
loop_
_entity.id
_entity.type
_entity.pdbx_description
1 polymer ?
#
loop_
_entity_poly.entity_id
_entity_poly.type
_entity_poly.pdbx_seq_one_letter_code
_entity_poly.pdbx_strand_id
1 'polypeptide(L)'
;MRSLEELSPAENLEIENGLSLVSRVKLCLTIHSLIPSVSKPIDEWQLKRSLIDFLKSSIFPSVTVPEEDIVVRRHKDLKKRKREEPVAHGSLFIRDLGFLEGKRRKQKVDDERDVKELEKKFIDWRKVLVEKMNGIELNLEGVKYKLSVVLPVSDDFERLKKDWEEFYAFGHPREIRREADTIILRGVPSRWFAEPRVSSKPSMLVTHTIFSSFGKISNLNVAEDDDLGKDAVENSGGELVSGLHCKIVVQFEKYSDFVNAMKAFSGRSMQKEGTRLKADYELTWDKVGFFRNSRRALDHRDEAIGYNTDDLRRKRFRE
;
A
#
# COMPACT_ATOMS: atom_id res chain seq x y z
N MET A 1 -25.50 -3.47 3.76
CA MET A 1 -24.26 -2.76 3.37
C MET A 1 -24.38 -2.39 1.90
N ARG A 2 -23.97 -1.17 1.51
CA ARG A 2 -23.93 -0.73 0.12
C ARG A 2 -22.93 -1.59 -0.67
N SER A 3 -23.15 -1.82 -1.96
CA SER A 3 -22.20 -2.60 -2.77
C SER A 3 -20.86 -1.86 -2.81
N LEU A 4 -19.76 -2.54 -2.46
CA LEU A 4 -18.40 -1.99 -2.54
C LEU A 4 -17.97 -1.72 -4.00
N GLU A 5 -18.75 -2.23 -4.97
CA GLU A 5 -18.55 -2.01 -6.40
C GLU A 5 -18.78 -0.55 -6.81
N GLU A 6 -19.65 0.18 -6.10
CA GLU A 6 -20.03 1.57 -6.34
C GLU A 6 -19.12 2.61 -5.67
N LEU A 7 -18.05 2.19 -4.98
CA LEU A 7 -17.21 3.11 -4.22
C LEU A 7 -16.54 4.16 -5.11
N SER A 8 -16.86 5.43 -4.87
CA SER A 8 -16.18 6.54 -5.54
C SER A 8 -14.71 6.61 -5.12
N PRO A 9 -13.77 6.94 -6.03
CA PRO A 9 -12.36 7.14 -5.69
C PRO A 9 -12.10 8.20 -4.61
N ALA A 10 -13.02 9.17 -4.47
CA ALA A 10 -12.92 10.24 -3.48
C ALA A 10 -13.63 9.92 -2.16
N GLU A 11 -14.43 8.85 -2.11
CA GLU A 11 -15.24 8.48 -0.94
C GLU A 11 -14.40 7.78 0.13
N ASN A 12 -14.65 8.19 1.37
CA ASN A 12 -14.11 7.53 2.56
C ASN A 12 -15.02 6.37 2.94
N LEU A 13 -14.42 5.23 3.31
CA LEU A 13 -15.14 4.03 3.71
C LEU A 13 -14.95 3.79 5.20
N GLU A 14 -16.03 3.79 5.97
CA GLU A 14 -15.99 3.35 7.36
C GLU A 14 -15.88 1.82 7.42
N ILE A 15 -14.96 1.34 8.26
CA ILE A 15 -14.75 -0.08 8.57
C ILE A 15 -15.05 -0.28 10.07
N GLU A 16 -15.18 -1.54 10.46
CA GLU A 16 -15.27 -1.96 11.85
C GLU A 16 -14.10 -1.47 12.73
N ASN A 17 -14.33 -1.51 14.05
CA ASN A 17 -13.35 -1.16 15.09
C ASN A 17 -12.88 0.31 15.07
N GLY A 18 -13.74 1.22 14.60
CA GLY A 18 -13.44 2.66 14.53
C GLY A 18 -12.33 2.98 13.54
N LEU A 19 -12.17 2.16 12.50
CA LEU A 19 -11.24 2.40 11.40
C LEU A 19 -11.99 2.93 10.19
N SER A 20 -11.31 3.74 9.39
CA SER A 20 -11.83 4.23 8.13
C SER A 20 -10.74 4.20 7.07
N LEU A 21 -11.11 3.95 5.82
CA LEU A 21 -10.25 4.15 4.67
C LEU A 21 -10.55 5.53 4.08
N VAL A 22 -9.54 6.38 4.13
CA VAL A 22 -9.62 7.75 3.63
C VAL A 22 -8.99 7.83 2.26
N SER A 23 -9.71 8.43 1.30
CA SER A 23 -9.23 8.59 -0.07
C SER A 23 -7.93 9.41 -0.12
N ARG A 24 -7.02 9.00 -0.99
CA ARG A 24 -5.76 9.72 -1.22
C ARG A 24 -5.13 9.39 -2.56
N VAL A 25 -4.19 10.24 -2.96
CA VAL A 25 -3.29 9.99 -4.07
C VAL A 25 -1.88 10.09 -3.52
N LYS A 26 -1.16 8.97 -3.51
CA LYS A 26 0.26 8.92 -3.16
C LYS A 26 1.11 9.08 -4.41
N LEU A 27 2.07 9.99 -4.34
CA LEU A 27 3.14 10.13 -5.33
C LEU A 27 4.48 9.81 -4.66
N CYS A 28 5.22 8.87 -5.24
CA CYS A 28 6.60 8.61 -4.85
C CYS A 28 7.51 9.58 -5.58
N LEU A 29 8.32 10.31 -4.81
CA LEU A 29 9.24 11.32 -5.30
C LEU A 29 10.67 10.77 -5.20
N THR A 30 11.42 10.88 -6.29
CA THR A 30 12.85 10.58 -6.31
C THR A 30 13.58 11.81 -6.82
N ILE A 31 14.48 12.35 -6.00
CA ILE A 31 15.15 13.62 -6.29
C ILE A 31 16.58 13.32 -6.70
N HIS A 32 16.94 13.70 -7.92
CA HIS A 32 18.30 13.60 -8.45
C HIS A 32 18.95 14.97 -8.48
N SER A 33 20.24 15.04 -8.17
CA SER A 33 21.00 16.26 -8.41
C SER A 33 21.44 16.34 -9.88
N LEU A 34 21.28 17.50 -10.51
CA LEU A 34 21.86 17.75 -11.84
C LEU A 34 23.36 18.05 -11.77
N ILE A 35 23.87 18.39 -10.58
CA ILE A 35 25.28 18.59 -10.32
C ILE A 35 25.86 17.35 -9.63
N PRO A 36 26.95 16.74 -10.15
CA PRO A 36 27.51 15.50 -9.57
C PRO A 36 28.05 15.66 -8.14
N SER A 37 28.54 16.84 -7.78
CA SER A 37 29.31 17.12 -6.56
C SER A 37 28.49 17.79 -5.44
N VAL A 38 27.26 17.33 -5.20
CA VAL A 38 26.44 17.83 -4.09
C VAL A 38 26.88 17.19 -2.79
N SER A 39 27.56 17.97 -1.95
CA SER A 39 28.01 17.59 -0.61
C SER A 39 27.05 18.03 0.49
N LYS A 40 26.16 18.99 0.20
CA LYS A 40 25.17 19.50 1.15
C LYS A 40 23.88 18.69 1.09
N PRO A 41 23.24 18.41 2.23
CA PRO A 41 21.90 17.85 2.25
C PRO A 41 20.92 18.81 1.57
N ILE A 42 19.89 18.25 0.93
CA ILE A 42 18.80 19.05 0.36
C ILE A 42 18.06 19.80 1.47
N ASP A 43 17.70 21.06 1.22
CA ASP A 43 16.80 21.82 2.09
C ASP A 43 15.38 21.25 1.94
N GLU A 44 14.93 20.55 2.99
CA GLU A 44 13.61 19.92 3.02
C GLU A 44 12.49 20.97 3.03
N TRP A 45 12.68 22.10 3.72
CA TRP A 45 11.66 23.14 3.83
C TRP A 45 11.48 23.85 2.49
N GLN A 46 12.58 24.25 1.84
CA GLN A 46 12.52 24.88 0.53
C GLN A 46 11.91 23.93 -0.52
N LEU A 47 12.28 22.65 -0.50
CA LEU A 47 11.70 21.63 -1.37
C LEU A 47 10.18 21.51 -1.16
N LYS A 48 9.73 21.35 0.09
CA LYS A 48 8.29 21.24 0.41
C LYS A 48 7.53 22.45 -0.11
N ARG A 49 8.05 23.65 0.13
CA ARG A 49 7.42 24.90 -0.30
C ARG A 49 7.34 25.01 -1.83
N SER A 50 8.42 24.69 -2.54
CA SER A 50 8.41 24.66 -4.01
C SER A 50 7.39 23.67 -4.58
N LEU A 51 7.23 22.50 -3.96
CA LEU A 51 6.22 21.52 -4.38
C LEU A 51 4.81 22.05 -4.12
N ILE A 52 4.55 22.62 -2.95
CA ILE A 52 3.23 23.21 -2.61
C ILE A 52 2.88 24.35 -3.58
N ASP A 53 3.82 25.25 -3.86
CA ASP A 53 3.61 26.36 -4.77
C ASP A 53 3.32 25.85 -6.19
N PHE A 54 4.06 24.83 -6.66
CA PHE A 54 3.81 24.21 -7.96
C PHE A 54 2.41 23.59 -8.06
N LEU A 55 1.97 22.83 -7.05
CA LEU A 55 0.64 22.21 -7.01
C LEU A 55 -0.49 23.26 -7.06
N LYS A 56 -0.25 24.44 -6.49
CA LYS A 56 -1.21 25.55 -6.49
C LYS A 56 -1.23 26.33 -7.81
N SER A 57 -0.07 26.61 -8.41
CA SER A 57 0.04 27.51 -9.57
C SER A 57 -0.01 26.81 -10.92
N SER A 58 0.51 25.58 -11.01
CA SER A 58 0.87 24.95 -12.29
C SER A 58 -0.03 23.77 -12.65
N ILE A 59 -0.86 23.33 -11.71
CA ILE A 59 -1.80 22.22 -11.88
C ILE A 59 -3.21 22.77 -11.94
N PHE A 60 -3.99 22.25 -12.88
CA PHE A 60 -5.41 22.54 -13.00
C PHE A 60 -6.19 21.23 -12.92
N PRO A 61 -7.15 21.11 -11.98
CA PRO A 61 -7.47 22.05 -10.90
C PRO A 61 -6.32 22.24 -9.90
N SER A 62 -6.23 23.42 -9.29
CA SER A 62 -5.20 23.73 -8.28
C SER A 62 -5.40 22.88 -7.04
N VAL A 63 -4.32 22.30 -6.51
CA VAL A 63 -4.38 21.42 -5.35
C VAL A 63 -3.68 22.07 -4.17
N THR A 64 -4.32 22.08 -3.01
CA THR A 64 -3.68 22.50 -1.76
C THR A 64 -3.28 21.26 -0.96
N VAL A 65 -2.01 21.21 -0.56
CA VAL A 65 -1.46 20.12 0.24
C VAL A 65 -0.79 20.71 1.49
N PRO A 66 -1.05 20.19 2.69
CA PRO A 66 -0.37 20.62 3.90
C PRO A 66 1.06 20.07 3.95
N GLU A 67 1.98 20.76 4.63
CA GLU A 67 3.40 20.36 4.70
C GLU A 67 3.65 18.99 5.34
N GLU A 68 2.73 18.54 6.20
CA GLU A 68 2.72 17.24 6.87
C GLU A 68 2.42 16.07 5.91
N ASP A 69 1.74 16.33 4.81
CA ASP A 69 1.46 15.36 3.74
C ASP A 69 2.62 15.26 2.73
N ILE A 70 3.74 15.96 2.97
CA ILE A 70 4.99 15.81 2.22
C ILE A 70 6.05 15.24 3.14
N VAL A 71 6.41 13.98 2.92
CA VAL A 71 7.48 13.29 3.64
C VAL A 71 8.71 13.30 2.76
N VAL A 72 9.82 13.83 3.26
CA VAL A 72 11.13 13.83 2.58
C VAL A 72 12.12 13.03 3.43
N ARG A 73 12.91 12.20 2.77
CA ARG A 73 13.96 11.37 3.37
C ARG A 73 15.25 11.60 2.61
N ARG A 74 16.22 12.21 3.30
CA ARG A 74 17.55 12.49 2.75
C ARG A 74 18.40 11.23 2.71
N HIS A 75 19.25 11.13 1.70
CA HIS A 75 20.27 10.09 1.68
C HIS A 75 21.26 10.31 2.85
N LYS A 76 21.54 9.25 3.62
CA LYS A 76 22.30 9.35 4.89
C LYS A 76 23.74 9.83 4.69
N ASP A 77 24.42 9.35 3.64
CA ASP A 77 25.80 9.74 3.33
C ASP A 77 25.94 10.11 1.85
N LEU A 78 25.98 11.41 1.56
CA LEU A 78 26.15 11.92 0.20
C LEU A 78 27.57 11.68 -0.35
N LYS A 79 28.56 11.41 0.52
CA LYS A 79 29.96 11.21 0.10
C LYS A 79 30.22 9.79 -0.40
N LYS A 80 29.45 8.82 0.08
CA LYS A 80 29.48 7.41 -0.37
C LYS A 80 28.53 7.10 -1.52
N ARG A 81 27.74 8.10 -1.93
CA ARG A 81 26.74 7.99 -2.98
C ARG A 81 27.39 7.75 -4.35
N LYS A 82 26.85 6.83 -5.15
CA LYS A 82 27.18 6.77 -6.58
C LYS A 82 26.61 7.99 -7.31
N ARG A 83 27.24 8.38 -8.42
CA ARG A 83 26.84 9.59 -9.17
C ARG A 83 25.36 9.58 -9.58
N GLU A 84 24.84 8.42 -9.95
CA GLU A 84 23.46 8.22 -10.47
C GLU A 84 22.41 8.05 -9.37
N GLU A 85 22.83 7.76 -8.15
CA GLU A 85 21.92 7.57 -7.04
C GLU A 85 21.23 8.89 -6.65
N PRO A 86 19.96 8.80 -6.22
CA PRO A 86 19.20 9.97 -5.79
C PRO A 86 19.76 10.58 -4.51
N VAL A 87 19.56 11.89 -4.35
CA VAL A 87 19.95 12.63 -3.14
C VAL A 87 18.92 12.52 -2.01
N ALA A 88 17.67 12.30 -2.38
CA ALA A 88 16.56 12.17 -1.47
C ALA A 88 15.41 11.41 -2.13
N HIS A 89 14.62 10.77 -1.29
CA HIS A 89 13.32 10.20 -1.63
C HIS A 89 12.23 10.93 -0.88
N GLY A 90 11.02 10.92 -1.42
CA GLY A 90 9.88 11.50 -0.75
C GLY A 90 8.57 10.83 -1.09
N SER A 91 7.54 11.19 -0.35
CA SER A 91 6.16 10.81 -0.63
C SER A 91 5.29 12.05 -0.45
N LEU A 92 4.44 12.30 -1.44
CA LEU A 92 3.47 13.37 -1.46
C LEU A 92 2.07 12.74 -1.41
N PHE A 93 1.24 13.18 -0.47
CA PHE A 93 -0.13 12.71 -0.32
C PHE A 93 -1.12 13.84 -0.64
N ILE A 94 -1.98 13.62 -1.63
CA ILE A 94 -3.10 14.51 -1.92
C ILE A 94 -4.35 13.84 -1.37
N ARG A 95 -5.00 14.46 -0.39
CA ARG A 95 -6.15 13.87 0.32
C ARG A 95 -7.44 14.64 0.09
N ASP A 96 -7.35 15.94 -0.16
CA ASP A 96 -8.51 16.71 -0.61
C ASP A 96 -8.72 16.47 -2.11
N LEU A 97 -9.69 15.62 -2.42
CA LEU A 97 -10.10 15.27 -3.78
C LEU A 97 -11.47 15.87 -4.14
N GLY A 98 -12.04 16.72 -3.27
CA GLY A 98 -13.39 17.27 -3.45
C GLY A 98 -13.51 18.16 -4.68
N PHE A 99 -12.40 18.67 -5.22
CA PHE A 99 -12.39 19.46 -6.46
C PHE A 99 -12.73 18.64 -7.72
N LEU A 100 -12.62 17.30 -7.66
CA LEU A 100 -12.99 16.41 -8.77
C LEU A 100 -14.48 16.08 -8.77
N GLU A 101 -15.11 16.15 -7.61
CA GLU A 101 -16.57 16.11 -7.48
C GLU A 101 -17.11 17.46 -7.96
N GLY A 102 -17.33 17.60 -9.27
CA GLY A 102 -17.91 18.81 -9.85
C GLY A 102 -19.18 19.24 -9.10
N LYS A 103 -19.51 20.54 -9.10
CA LYS A 103 -20.70 21.09 -8.43
C LYS A 103 -21.93 20.26 -8.79
N ARG A 104 -22.35 19.37 -7.89
CA ARG A 104 -23.56 18.55 -8.02
C ARG A 104 -24.75 19.48 -8.21
N ARG A 105 -25.23 19.64 -9.45
CA ARG A 105 -26.61 20.11 -9.65
C ARG A 105 -27.47 18.98 -9.11
N LYS A 106 -28.28 19.29 -8.09
CA LYS A 106 -29.29 18.38 -7.53
C LYS A 106 -30.23 17.92 -8.65
N GLN A 107 -29.88 16.87 -9.36
CA GLN A 107 -30.77 16.20 -10.28
C GLN A 107 -30.49 14.71 -10.13
N LYS A 108 -31.48 13.99 -9.59
CA LYS A 108 -31.49 12.53 -9.47
C LYS A 108 -31.40 11.93 -10.88
N VAL A 109 -30.22 11.62 -11.38
CA VAL A 109 -30.02 10.93 -12.65
C VAL A 109 -28.86 9.95 -12.50
N ASP A 110 -29.17 8.66 -12.51
CA ASP A 110 -28.28 7.52 -12.79
C ASP A 110 -26.91 7.50 -12.06
N ASP A 111 -26.94 7.28 -10.73
CA ASP A 111 -25.77 7.26 -9.83
C ASP A 111 -24.58 6.43 -10.35
N GLU A 112 -24.80 5.31 -11.06
CA GLU A 112 -23.72 4.48 -11.61
C GLU A 112 -22.94 5.14 -12.76
N ARG A 113 -23.63 5.89 -13.64
CA ARG A 113 -22.98 6.56 -14.77
C ARG A 113 -22.10 7.69 -14.28
N ASP A 114 -22.57 8.40 -13.26
CA ASP A 114 -21.84 9.48 -12.62
C ASP A 114 -20.57 8.97 -11.92
N VAL A 115 -20.62 7.82 -11.25
CA VAL A 115 -19.43 7.20 -10.61
C VAL A 115 -18.37 6.84 -11.65
N LYS A 116 -18.76 6.20 -12.76
CA LYS A 116 -17.81 5.84 -13.84
C LYS A 116 -17.20 7.06 -14.51
N GLU A 117 -17.97 8.13 -14.68
CA GLU A 117 -17.45 9.39 -15.22
C GLU A 117 -16.44 10.05 -14.26
N LEU A 118 -16.72 10.03 -12.96
CA LEU A 118 -15.79 10.50 -11.92
C LEU A 118 -14.52 9.67 -11.85
N GLU A 119 -14.62 8.33 -11.93
CA GLU A 119 -13.47 7.43 -12.02
C GLU A 119 -12.58 7.79 -13.20
N LYS A 120 -13.17 8.03 -14.38
CA LYS A 120 -12.41 8.43 -15.58
C LYS A 120 -11.72 9.79 -15.40
N LYS A 121 -12.44 10.80 -14.89
CA LYS A 121 -11.86 12.13 -14.60
C LYS A 121 -10.71 12.04 -13.59
N PHE A 122 -10.86 11.21 -12.57
CA PHE A 122 -9.83 10.96 -11.56
C PHE A 122 -8.59 10.32 -12.17
N ILE A 123 -8.74 9.28 -13.00
CA ILE A 123 -7.63 8.62 -13.69
C ILE A 123 -6.90 9.59 -14.62
N ASP A 124 -7.63 10.34 -15.44
CA ASP A 124 -7.05 11.29 -16.40
C ASP A 124 -6.31 12.42 -15.67
N TRP A 125 -6.90 12.97 -14.60
CA TRP A 125 -6.24 13.98 -13.78
C TRP A 125 -4.96 13.44 -13.10
N ARG A 126 -4.98 12.21 -12.57
CA ARG A 126 -3.76 11.58 -11.98
C ARG A 126 -2.64 11.44 -13.01
N LYS A 127 -2.96 11.07 -14.26
CA LYS A 127 -1.97 10.99 -15.34
C LYS A 127 -1.36 12.35 -15.64
N VAL A 128 -2.19 13.37 -15.82
CA VAL A 128 -1.73 14.75 -16.07
C VAL A 128 -0.87 15.27 -14.90
N LEU A 129 -1.25 14.96 -13.66
CA LEU A 129 -0.47 15.30 -12.47
C LEU A 129 0.93 14.70 -12.52
N VAL A 130 1.05 13.39 -12.79
CA VAL A 130 2.35 12.71 -12.90
C VAL A 130 3.16 13.26 -14.07
N GLU A 131 2.55 13.44 -15.24
CA GLU A 131 3.23 13.98 -16.43
C GLU A 131 3.78 15.39 -16.21
N LYS A 132 3.01 16.26 -15.54
CA LYS A 132 3.45 17.63 -15.21
C LYS A 132 4.53 17.67 -14.15
N MET A 133 4.45 16.80 -13.14
CA MET A 133 5.42 16.78 -12.04
C MET A 133 6.71 16.05 -12.37
N ASN A 134 6.65 15.05 -13.23
CA ASN A 134 7.79 14.25 -13.59
C ASN A 134 8.74 15.04 -14.49
N GLY A 135 10.02 15.10 -14.10
CA GLY A 135 11.05 15.80 -14.83
C GLY A 135 11.18 17.29 -14.51
N ILE A 136 10.41 17.83 -13.54
CA ILE A 136 10.58 19.23 -13.11
C ILE A 136 12.00 19.47 -12.60
N GLU A 137 12.57 20.59 -13.04
CA GLU A 137 13.81 21.12 -12.50
C GLU A 137 13.52 22.09 -11.36
N LEU A 138 14.05 21.80 -10.17
CA LEU A 138 13.93 22.63 -8.97
C LEU A 138 15.27 23.30 -8.71
N ASN A 139 15.25 24.60 -8.44
CA ASN A 139 16.44 25.33 -8.00
C ASN A 139 16.32 25.62 -6.49
N LEU A 140 17.11 24.91 -5.69
CA LEU A 140 17.13 25.05 -4.23
C LEU A 140 18.52 25.54 -3.82
N GLU A 141 18.59 26.66 -3.11
CA GLU A 141 19.85 27.33 -2.73
C GLU A 141 20.88 27.53 -3.87
N GLY A 142 20.43 27.69 -5.13
CA GLY A 142 21.32 27.81 -6.29
C GLY A 142 21.78 26.48 -6.90
N VAL A 143 21.37 25.35 -6.34
CA VAL A 143 21.62 24.00 -6.86
C VAL A 143 20.39 23.49 -7.60
N LYS A 144 20.61 22.97 -8.81
CA LYS A 144 19.55 22.40 -9.64
C LYS A 144 19.34 20.91 -9.35
N TYR A 145 18.10 20.54 -9.11
CA TYR A 145 17.64 19.17 -8.90
C TYR A 145 16.61 18.80 -9.96
N LYS A 146 16.57 17.52 -10.34
CA LYS A 146 15.54 16.96 -11.20
C LYS A 146 14.64 16.03 -10.37
N LEU A 147 13.34 16.29 -10.43
CA LEU A 147 12.33 15.48 -9.76
C LEU A 147 11.87 14.35 -10.67
N SER A 148 11.85 13.13 -10.17
CA SER A 148 11.19 11.98 -10.79
C SER A 148 9.98 11.61 -9.94
N VAL A 149 8.82 11.47 -10.57
CA VAL A 149 7.54 11.22 -9.89
C VAL A 149 6.90 9.97 -10.44
N VAL A 150 6.53 9.04 -9.54
CA VAL A 150 5.92 7.77 -9.89
C VAL A 150 4.69 7.53 -9.03
N LEU A 151 3.61 7.05 -9.65
CA LEU A 151 2.45 6.54 -8.94
C LEU A 151 2.69 5.09 -8.51
N PRO A 152 2.57 4.75 -7.22
CA PRO A 152 2.73 3.37 -6.74
C PRO A 152 1.72 2.42 -7.38
N VAL A 153 2.14 1.22 -7.75
CA VAL A 153 1.24 0.21 -8.33
C VAL A 153 0.11 -0.17 -7.36
N SER A 154 0.36 -0.13 -6.04
CA SER A 154 -0.65 -0.35 -5.00
C SER A 154 -1.85 0.61 -5.05
N ASP A 155 -1.65 1.80 -5.63
CA ASP A 155 -2.64 2.87 -5.68
C ASP A 155 -3.37 2.93 -7.04
N ASP A 156 -3.01 2.03 -7.98
CA ASP A 156 -3.68 1.87 -9.27
C ASP A 156 -4.35 0.50 -9.34
N PHE A 157 -5.62 0.45 -8.95
CA PHE A 157 -6.41 -0.78 -8.93
C PHE A 157 -6.47 -1.47 -10.30
N GLU A 158 -6.65 -0.72 -11.40
CA GLU A 158 -6.76 -1.31 -12.73
C GLU A 158 -5.44 -1.93 -13.18
N ARG A 159 -4.31 -1.26 -12.88
CA ARG A 159 -2.99 -1.83 -13.14
C ARG A 159 -2.72 -3.06 -12.29
N LEU A 160 -3.01 -2.99 -10.99
CA LEU A 160 -2.84 -4.11 -10.08
C LEU A 160 -3.70 -5.31 -10.52
N LYS A 161 -4.94 -5.03 -10.97
CA LYS A 161 -5.88 -6.01 -11.50
C LYS A 161 -5.35 -6.73 -12.72
N LYS A 162 -4.90 -5.95 -13.69
CA LYS A 162 -4.24 -6.48 -14.88
C LYS A 162 -3.03 -7.34 -14.51
N ASP A 163 -2.20 -6.91 -13.56
CA ASP A 163 -1.00 -7.63 -13.16
C ASP A 163 -1.33 -9.03 -12.57
N TRP A 164 -2.40 -9.18 -11.77
CA TRP A 164 -2.79 -10.50 -11.26
C TRP A 164 -3.53 -11.34 -12.31
N GLU A 165 -4.38 -10.73 -13.13
CA GLU A 165 -5.09 -11.44 -14.20
C GLU A 165 -4.10 -12.00 -15.24
N GLU A 166 -3.10 -11.22 -15.65
CA GLU A 166 -2.04 -11.67 -16.56
C GLU A 166 -1.20 -12.79 -15.93
N PHE A 167 -0.85 -12.67 -14.65
CA PHE A 167 -0.09 -13.72 -13.96
C PHE A 167 -0.82 -15.08 -13.97
N TYR A 168 -2.12 -15.10 -13.71
CA TYR A 168 -2.89 -16.34 -13.73
C TYR A 168 -3.27 -16.80 -15.15
N ALA A 169 -3.41 -15.89 -16.11
CA ALA A 169 -3.67 -16.22 -17.51
C ALA A 169 -2.45 -16.84 -18.22
N PHE A 170 -1.24 -16.37 -17.90
CA PHE A 170 0.02 -16.81 -18.52
C PHE A 170 0.88 -17.72 -17.61
N GLY A 171 0.41 -18.04 -16.41
CA GLY A 171 1.06 -18.94 -15.47
C GLY A 171 1.20 -20.38 -15.99
N HIS A 172 2.22 -21.10 -15.52
CA HIS A 172 2.50 -22.47 -15.97
C HIS A 172 1.30 -23.43 -15.76
N PRO A 173 1.01 -24.33 -16.72
CA PRO A 173 -0.18 -25.19 -16.74
C PRO A 173 -0.26 -26.25 -15.61
N ARG A 174 0.73 -26.32 -14.71
CA ARG A 174 0.71 -27.23 -13.55
C ARG A 174 -0.04 -26.66 -12.35
N GLU A 175 -0.32 -25.36 -12.36
CA GLU A 175 -1.23 -24.75 -11.40
C GLU A 175 -2.61 -24.65 -12.05
N ILE A 176 -3.51 -25.56 -11.66
CA ILE A 176 -4.94 -25.56 -11.98
C ILE A 176 -5.44 -24.11 -12.07
N ARG A 177 -6.19 -23.76 -13.13
CA ARG A 177 -6.89 -22.46 -13.32
C ARG A 177 -7.27 -21.87 -11.97
N ARG A 178 -6.45 -20.96 -11.46
CA ARG A 178 -6.56 -20.38 -10.12
C ARG A 178 -6.82 -18.90 -10.29
N GLU A 179 -7.67 -18.40 -9.42
CA GLU A 179 -7.95 -16.97 -9.30
C GLU A 179 -7.21 -16.44 -8.08
N ALA A 180 -6.88 -15.14 -8.10
CA ALA A 180 -6.32 -14.46 -6.96
C ALA A 180 -7.37 -14.39 -5.84
N ASP A 181 -7.08 -14.93 -4.67
CA ASP A 181 -8.02 -14.96 -3.55
C ASP A 181 -7.45 -14.35 -2.25
N THR A 182 -6.16 -13.98 -2.26
CA THR A 182 -5.42 -13.61 -1.06
C THR A 182 -4.79 -12.22 -1.20
N ILE A 183 -5.19 -11.30 -0.32
CA ILE A 183 -4.61 -9.96 -0.18
C ILE A 183 -3.49 -9.97 0.86
N ILE A 184 -2.49 -9.12 0.66
CA ILE A 184 -1.38 -8.90 1.59
C ILE A 184 -1.28 -7.41 1.86
N LEU A 185 -1.48 -7.02 3.11
CA LEU A 185 -1.34 -5.65 3.61
C LEU A 185 -0.14 -5.56 4.55
N ARG A 186 0.79 -4.68 4.22
CA ARG A 186 2.04 -4.48 4.98
C ARG A 186 2.13 -3.07 5.53
N GLY A 187 2.76 -2.93 6.69
CA GLY A 187 3.09 -1.62 7.26
C GLY A 187 1.94 -0.93 7.99
N VAL A 188 0.87 -1.65 8.33
CA VAL A 188 -0.23 -1.09 9.13
C VAL A 188 0.11 -1.08 10.62
N PRO A 189 -0.39 -0.13 11.44
CA PRO A 189 0.00 -0.04 12.86
C PRO A 189 -0.55 -1.22 13.69
N SER A 190 0.34 -1.96 14.34
CA SER A 190 -0.02 -3.16 15.15
C SER A 190 -1.10 -2.87 16.20
N ARG A 191 -1.04 -1.69 16.83
CA ARG A 191 -1.98 -1.25 17.87
C ARG A 191 -3.42 -1.03 17.38
N TRP A 192 -3.62 -0.84 16.07
CA TRP A 192 -4.96 -0.67 15.51
C TRP A 192 -5.69 -2.00 15.38
N PHE A 193 -4.93 -3.10 15.33
CA PHE A 193 -5.42 -4.48 15.26
C PHE A 193 -5.30 -5.23 16.59
N ALA A 194 -4.81 -4.57 17.64
CA ALA A 194 -4.66 -5.18 18.96
C ALA A 194 -5.96 -5.08 19.78
N GLU A 195 -6.16 -6.02 20.70
CA GLU A 195 -7.23 -5.94 21.69
C GLU A 195 -6.96 -4.78 22.67
N PRO A 196 -7.93 -3.87 22.87
CA PRO A 196 -7.76 -2.74 23.77
C PRO A 196 -7.37 -3.19 25.17
N ARG A 197 -6.32 -2.57 25.74
CA ARG A 197 -5.85 -2.78 27.12
C ARG A 197 -5.24 -4.15 27.44
N VAL A 198 -5.19 -5.07 26.47
CA VAL A 198 -4.71 -6.45 26.69
C VAL A 198 -3.34 -6.68 26.06
N SER A 199 -3.06 -6.09 24.89
CA SER A 199 -1.81 -6.35 24.18
C SER A 199 -1.35 -5.20 23.29
N SER A 200 -0.05 -5.19 22.99
CA SER A 200 0.53 -4.41 21.89
C SER A 200 0.57 -5.16 20.57
N LYS A 201 0.41 -6.49 20.63
CA LYS A 201 0.45 -7.37 19.47
C LYS A 201 -0.89 -7.36 18.74
N PRO A 202 -0.88 -7.44 17.41
CA PRO A 202 -2.10 -7.51 16.64
C PRO A 202 -2.86 -8.82 16.95
N SER A 203 -4.18 -8.73 17.12
CA SER A 203 -5.07 -9.85 17.41
C SER A 203 -5.68 -10.38 16.11
N MET A 204 -5.66 -11.71 15.95
CA MET A 204 -6.36 -12.37 14.84
C MET A 204 -7.85 -12.09 14.89
N LEU A 205 -8.47 -12.05 16.07
CA LEU A 205 -9.91 -11.86 16.20
C LEU A 205 -10.32 -10.46 15.75
N VAL A 206 -9.64 -9.43 16.25
CA VAL A 206 -9.89 -8.03 15.86
C VAL A 206 -9.68 -7.86 14.35
N THR A 207 -8.60 -8.44 13.81
CA THR A 207 -8.31 -8.39 12.39
C THR A 207 -9.37 -9.12 11.57
N HIS A 208 -9.81 -10.29 12.01
CA HIS A 208 -10.88 -11.04 11.36
C HIS A 208 -12.17 -10.20 11.29
N THR A 209 -12.57 -9.56 12.39
CA THR A 209 -13.74 -8.68 12.41
C THR A 209 -13.61 -7.53 11.42
N ILE A 210 -12.46 -6.87 11.37
CA ILE A 210 -12.18 -5.77 10.42
C ILE A 210 -12.30 -6.26 8.97
N PHE A 211 -11.66 -7.37 8.62
CA PHE A 211 -11.65 -7.83 7.23
C PHE A 211 -12.94 -8.54 6.80
N SER A 212 -13.75 -9.01 7.76
CA SER A 212 -15.05 -9.62 7.47
C SER A 212 -16.05 -8.60 6.89
N SER A 213 -15.81 -7.29 7.04
CA SER A 213 -16.63 -6.26 6.40
C SER A 213 -16.52 -6.28 4.87
N PHE A 214 -15.45 -6.87 4.31
CA PHE A 214 -15.21 -6.93 2.87
C PHE A 214 -15.70 -8.24 2.23
N GLY A 215 -15.97 -9.26 3.05
CA GLY A 215 -16.44 -10.56 2.58
C GLY A 215 -16.07 -11.70 3.52
N LYS A 216 -16.40 -12.93 3.11
CA LYS A 216 -16.17 -14.10 3.97
C LYS A 216 -14.72 -14.55 3.87
N ILE A 217 -14.04 -14.60 5.02
CA ILE A 217 -12.63 -14.98 5.13
C ILE A 217 -12.51 -16.51 5.24
N SER A 218 -11.62 -17.09 4.44
CA SER A 218 -11.25 -18.51 4.51
C SER A 218 -10.05 -18.74 5.44
N ASN A 219 -8.98 -17.97 5.27
CA ASN A 219 -7.79 -18.04 6.12
C ASN A 219 -7.28 -16.62 6.41
N LEU A 220 -6.72 -16.43 7.59
CA LEU A 220 -6.18 -15.16 8.05
C LEU A 220 -4.85 -15.41 8.77
N ASN A 221 -3.85 -14.60 8.48
CA ASN A 221 -2.61 -14.54 9.25
C ASN A 221 -2.26 -13.09 9.57
N VAL A 222 -1.78 -12.87 10.79
CA VAL A 222 -1.34 -11.57 11.27
C VAL A 222 -0.03 -11.75 12.02
N ALA A 223 1.01 -11.07 11.54
CA ALA A 223 2.36 -11.17 12.09
C ALA A 223 3.01 -9.78 12.19
N GLU A 224 4.08 -9.65 12.98
CA GLU A 224 4.91 -8.44 12.98
C GLU A 224 5.58 -8.29 11.61
N ASP A 225 5.69 -7.05 11.11
CA ASP A 225 6.25 -6.79 9.78
C ASP A 225 7.75 -6.49 9.85
N ASP A 226 8.54 -7.53 10.12
CA ASP A 226 10.00 -7.41 10.29
C ASP A 226 10.76 -7.25 8.97
N ASP A 227 10.11 -7.51 7.84
CA ASP A 227 10.74 -7.57 6.52
C ASP A 227 10.56 -6.29 5.69
N LEU A 228 9.68 -5.36 6.08
CA LEU A 228 9.47 -4.12 5.31
C LEU A 228 10.70 -3.19 5.30
N GLY A 229 11.70 -3.46 6.15
CA GLY A 229 12.97 -2.75 6.17
C GLY A 229 14.11 -3.42 5.40
N LYS A 230 13.93 -4.65 4.89
CA LYS A 230 15.03 -5.42 4.25
C LYS A 230 15.06 -5.31 2.72
N ASP A 231 13.89 -5.33 2.08
CA ASP A 231 13.79 -5.15 0.62
C ASP A 231 13.98 -3.67 0.19
N ALA A 232 14.06 -2.78 1.18
CA ALA A 232 14.20 -1.33 1.04
C ALA A 232 15.64 -0.84 1.33
N VAL A 233 16.63 -1.74 1.36
CA VAL A 233 18.06 -1.42 1.45
C VAL A 233 18.68 -1.87 0.13
N GLU A 234 19.04 -0.97 -0.79
CA GLU A 234 20.02 0.09 -0.52
C GLU A 234 19.51 1.55 -0.51
N ASN A 235 18.26 1.87 -0.86
CA ASN A 235 17.88 3.30 -1.02
C ASN A 235 16.54 3.77 -0.41
N SER A 236 15.82 2.92 0.33
CA SER A 236 14.54 3.28 0.96
C SER A 236 14.57 3.06 2.47
N GLY A 237 15.62 3.54 3.15
CA GLY A 237 15.84 3.44 4.59
C GLY A 237 14.88 4.27 5.46
N GLY A 238 13.58 4.00 5.37
CA GLY A 238 12.69 4.17 6.51
C GLY A 238 12.89 2.94 7.39
N GLU A 239 13.73 3.08 8.41
CA GLU A 239 13.87 2.09 9.47
C GLU A 239 12.52 2.02 10.19
N LEU A 240 11.61 1.17 9.67
CA LEU A 240 10.40 0.81 10.38
C LEU A 240 10.88 0.11 11.63
N VAL A 241 10.62 0.72 12.78
CA VAL A 241 10.94 0.11 14.07
C VAL A 241 10.16 -1.20 14.14
N SER A 242 10.89 -2.32 14.12
CA SER A 242 10.35 -3.67 14.25
C SER A 242 9.40 -3.73 15.46
N GLY A 243 8.26 -4.41 15.29
CA GLY A 243 7.19 -4.53 16.29
C GLY A 243 6.11 -3.43 16.31
N LEU A 244 6.30 -2.27 15.66
CA LEU A 244 5.25 -1.23 15.61
C LEU A 244 4.22 -1.43 14.50
N HIS A 245 4.61 -2.14 13.44
CA HIS A 245 3.76 -2.40 12.28
C HIS A 245 3.57 -3.92 12.10
N CYS A 246 2.43 -4.29 11.53
CA CYS A 246 2.11 -5.67 11.25
C CYS A 246 1.84 -5.91 9.75
N LYS A 247 2.06 -7.16 9.37
CA LYS A 247 1.71 -7.74 8.08
C LYS A 247 0.46 -8.59 8.26
N ILE A 248 -0.55 -8.30 7.45
CA ILE A 248 -1.83 -8.99 7.44
C ILE A 248 -1.97 -9.69 6.10
N VAL A 249 -2.27 -10.98 6.14
CA VAL A 249 -2.54 -11.80 4.95
C VAL A 249 -3.95 -12.37 5.08
N VAL A 250 -4.84 -12.04 4.16
CA VAL A 250 -6.26 -12.45 4.21
C VAL A 250 -6.62 -13.17 2.93
N GLN A 251 -7.10 -14.40 3.06
CA GLN A 251 -7.66 -15.17 1.95
C GLN A 251 -9.19 -15.16 2.04
N PHE A 252 -9.85 -14.75 0.97
CA PHE A 252 -11.30 -14.73 0.86
C PHE A 252 -11.85 -16.02 0.25
N GLU A 253 -13.10 -16.36 0.56
CA GLU A 253 -13.78 -17.52 -0.05
C GLU A 253 -14.23 -17.24 -1.49
N LYS A 254 -14.55 -15.99 -1.81
CA LYS A 254 -15.05 -15.59 -3.13
C LYS A 254 -14.09 -14.61 -3.80
N TYR A 255 -13.90 -14.79 -5.11
CA TYR A 255 -13.10 -13.86 -5.93
C TYR A 255 -13.67 -12.44 -5.90
N SER A 256 -15.00 -12.28 -5.92
CA SER A 256 -15.66 -10.97 -5.82
C SER A 256 -15.26 -10.21 -4.56
N ASP A 257 -15.16 -10.92 -3.43
CA ASP A 257 -14.82 -10.33 -2.13
C ASP A 257 -13.36 -9.88 -2.12
N PHE A 258 -12.46 -10.69 -2.70
CA PHE A 258 -11.06 -10.32 -2.93
C PHE A 258 -10.95 -9.06 -3.80
N VAL A 259 -11.62 -9.01 -4.95
CA VAL A 259 -11.58 -7.86 -5.87
C VAL A 259 -12.12 -6.60 -5.19
N ASN A 260 -13.22 -6.72 -4.45
CA ASN A 260 -13.82 -5.61 -3.70
C ASN A 260 -12.88 -5.09 -2.60
N ALA A 261 -12.24 -5.99 -1.85
CA ALA A 261 -11.23 -5.60 -0.87
C ALA A 261 -10.05 -4.87 -1.54
N MET A 262 -9.52 -5.40 -2.64
CA MET A 262 -8.43 -4.76 -3.40
C MET A 262 -8.85 -3.35 -3.86
N LYS A 263 -10.04 -3.19 -4.44
CA LYS A 263 -10.58 -1.88 -4.86
C LYS A 263 -10.74 -0.92 -3.68
N ALA A 264 -11.18 -1.41 -2.53
CA ALA A 264 -11.37 -0.58 -1.34
C ALA A 264 -10.04 -0.08 -0.76
N PHE A 265 -9.03 -0.95 -0.65
CA PHE A 265 -7.73 -0.57 -0.08
C PHE A 265 -6.84 0.22 -1.06
N SER A 266 -6.98 0.03 -2.38
CA SER A 266 -6.22 0.78 -3.38
C SER A 266 -6.52 2.29 -3.32
N GLY A 267 -5.47 3.12 -3.28
CA GLY A 267 -5.61 4.58 -3.27
C GLY A 267 -6.23 5.14 -1.98
N ARG A 268 -6.19 4.39 -0.88
CA ARG A 268 -6.65 4.87 0.43
C ARG A 268 -5.56 4.75 1.49
N SER A 269 -5.72 5.50 2.58
CA SER A 269 -4.96 5.36 3.82
C SER A 269 -5.91 4.92 4.92
N MET A 270 -5.43 4.23 5.93
CA MET A 270 -6.25 3.88 7.09
C MET A 270 -6.19 4.99 8.14
N GLN A 271 -7.32 5.35 8.74
CA GLN A 271 -7.40 6.32 9.83
C GLN A 271 -8.28 5.79 10.95
N LYS A 272 -7.79 5.89 12.18
CA LYS A 272 -8.55 5.54 13.38
C LYS A 272 -9.36 6.73 13.88
N GLU A 273 -10.60 6.48 14.28
CA GLU A 273 -11.51 7.46 14.88
C GLU A 273 -10.84 8.19 16.05
N GLY A 274 -11.05 9.50 16.13
CA GLY A 274 -10.45 10.37 17.15
C GLY A 274 -8.95 10.62 16.96
N THR A 275 -8.30 10.03 15.96
CA THR A 275 -6.89 10.28 15.65
C THR A 275 -6.73 11.09 14.38
N ARG A 276 -5.72 11.96 14.34
CA ARG A 276 -5.27 12.62 13.10
C ARG A 276 -4.29 11.77 12.29
N LEU A 277 -3.83 10.65 12.87
CA LEU A 277 -2.86 9.77 12.25
C LEU A 277 -3.51 9.01 11.09
N LYS A 278 -2.94 9.15 9.91
CA LYS A 278 -3.30 8.38 8.72
C LYS A 278 -2.15 7.43 8.44
N ALA A 279 -2.41 6.13 8.54
CA ALA A 279 -1.43 5.11 8.28
C ALA A 279 -1.52 4.67 6.82
N ASP A 280 -0.38 4.76 6.16
CA ASP A 280 -0.21 4.22 4.82
C ASP A 280 0.27 2.79 4.91
N TYR A 281 -0.13 1.99 3.92
CA TYR A 281 0.22 0.60 3.81
C TYR A 281 0.65 0.27 2.40
N GLU A 282 1.37 -0.84 2.26
CA GLU A 282 1.64 -1.45 0.97
C GLU A 282 0.60 -2.56 0.75
N LEU A 283 -0.18 -2.43 -0.32
CA LEU A 283 -1.16 -3.41 -0.75
C LEU A 283 -0.60 -4.25 -1.90
N THR A 284 -0.59 -5.56 -1.71
CA THR A 284 -0.17 -6.55 -2.70
C THR A 284 -1.08 -7.77 -2.64
N TRP A 285 -0.85 -8.74 -3.52
CA TRP A 285 -1.60 -9.99 -3.58
C TRP A 285 -0.64 -11.17 -3.62
N ASP A 286 -1.14 -12.35 -3.23
CA ASP A 286 -0.31 -13.54 -3.08
C ASP A 286 0.01 -14.23 -4.41
N LYS A 287 1.25 -14.10 -4.87
CA LYS A 287 1.76 -14.78 -6.08
C LYS A 287 2.18 -16.23 -5.84
N VAL A 288 2.51 -16.58 -4.59
CA VAL A 288 3.31 -17.77 -4.26
C VAL A 288 2.48 -18.83 -3.53
N GLY A 289 1.30 -18.47 -3.04
CA GLY A 289 0.42 -19.37 -2.30
C GLY A 289 0.83 -19.50 -0.85
N PHE A 290 0.93 -18.37 -0.13
CA PHE A 290 1.27 -18.23 1.29
C PHE A 290 0.63 -19.34 2.15
N PHE A 291 -0.70 -19.41 2.19
CA PHE A 291 -1.42 -20.39 3.02
C PHE A 291 -1.22 -21.85 2.56
N ARG A 292 -0.95 -22.08 1.27
CA ARG A 292 -0.72 -23.42 0.72
C ARG A 292 0.67 -23.94 1.06
N ASN A 293 1.68 -23.08 0.98
CA ASN A 293 3.04 -23.44 1.33
C ASN A 293 3.18 -23.64 2.84
N SER A 294 2.48 -22.86 3.65
CA SER A 294 2.40 -23.09 5.10
C SER A 294 1.79 -24.46 5.43
N ARG A 295 0.71 -24.86 4.74
CA ARG A 295 0.11 -26.20 4.92
C ARG A 295 1.08 -27.32 4.48
N ARG A 296 1.69 -27.22 3.30
CA ARG A 296 2.70 -28.19 2.83
C ARG A 296 3.92 -28.30 3.75
N ALA A 297 4.35 -27.20 4.36
CA ALA A 297 5.47 -27.19 5.30
C ALA A 297 5.09 -27.85 6.65
N LEU A 298 3.83 -27.80 7.05
CA LEU A 298 3.32 -28.52 8.23
C LEU A 298 3.18 -30.02 7.91
N ASP A 299 2.61 -30.36 6.75
CA ASP A 299 2.42 -31.77 6.32
C ASP A 299 3.76 -32.52 6.22
N HIS A 300 4.81 -31.89 5.66
CA HIS A 300 6.15 -32.49 5.61
C HIS A 300 6.85 -32.61 6.97
N ARG A 301 6.49 -31.77 7.96
CA ARG A 301 7.01 -31.92 9.33
C ARG A 301 6.34 -33.09 10.04
N ASP A 302 5.05 -33.31 9.81
CA ASP A 302 4.32 -34.42 10.41
C ASP A 302 4.70 -35.77 9.77
N GLU A 303 4.97 -35.82 8.47
CA GLU A 303 5.54 -37.01 7.80
C GLU A 303 6.93 -37.38 8.35
N ALA A 304 7.80 -36.40 8.62
CA ALA A 304 9.13 -36.65 9.19
C ALA A 304 9.09 -37.15 10.65
N ILE A 305 8.01 -36.88 11.38
CA ILE A 305 7.78 -37.40 12.74
C ILE A 305 7.22 -38.83 12.68
N GLY A 306 6.38 -39.14 11.69
CA GLY A 306 5.78 -40.47 11.52
C GLY A 306 6.79 -41.60 11.30
N TYR A 307 7.90 -41.33 10.59
CA TYR A 307 8.96 -42.34 10.34
C TYR A 307 9.83 -42.66 11.57
N ASN A 308 9.80 -41.85 12.64
CA ASN A 308 10.62 -42.10 13.84
C ASN A 308 9.89 -42.92 14.92
N THR A 309 8.57 -43.04 14.86
CA THR A 309 7.77 -43.77 15.86
C THR A 309 7.67 -45.28 15.60
N ASP A 310 7.78 -45.73 14.35
CA ASP A 310 7.71 -47.17 14.03
C ASP A 310 9.02 -47.92 14.27
N ASP A 311 10.17 -47.25 14.18
CA ASP A 311 11.48 -47.88 14.45
C ASP A 311 11.75 -48.10 15.95
N LEU A 312 11.08 -47.34 16.82
CA LEU A 312 11.14 -47.52 18.27
C LEU A 312 10.22 -48.65 18.79
N ARG A 313 9.24 -49.11 18.00
CA ARG A 313 8.39 -50.26 18.37
C ARG A 313 8.98 -51.61 17.99
N ARG A 314 9.85 -51.69 16.97
CA ARG A 314 10.48 -52.97 16.56
C ARG A 314 11.63 -53.44 17.45
N LYS A 315 12.17 -52.59 18.33
CA LYS A 315 13.27 -52.97 19.25
C LYS A 315 12.83 -53.54 20.61
N ARG A 316 11.53 -53.72 20.86
CA ARG A 316 11.02 -54.21 22.16
C ARG A 316 10.56 -55.69 22.20
N PHE A 317 10.84 -56.47 21.16
CA PHE A 317 10.54 -57.92 21.13
C PHE A 317 11.70 -58.75 20.56
N ARG A 318 12.92 -58.51 21.08
CA ARG A 318 14.02 -59.47 21.01
C ARG A 318 14.81 -59.42 22.31
N GLU A 319 14.25 -60.08 23.31
CA GLU A 319 15.02 -60.80 24.33
C GLU A 319 14.51 -62.24 24.37
#